data_AF-A0A969E0S6-F1
#
_entry.id   AF-A0A969E0S6-F1
#
_cell.length_a   1.000
_cell.length_b   1.000
_cell.length_c   1.000
_cell.angle_alpha   90.00
_cell.angle_beta   90.00
_cell.angle_gamma   90.00
#
_symmetry.space_group_name_H-M   'P 1'
#
loop_
_entity.id
_entity.type
_entity.pdbx_description
1 polymer ?
#
loop_
_entity_poly.entity_id
_entity_poly.type
_entity_poly.pdbx_seq_one_letter_code
_entity_poly.pdbx_strand_id
1 'polypeptide(L)' 'FEYLPFGGSNRRCIGMAFAQYEMKLALATLLSEGRFESLDRDPVQAVRRGVTMARRGALPWYGAPQADVPSLDPPEP' A
#
# COMPACT_ATOMS: atom_id res chain seq x y z
N PHE A 1 -19.75 8.79 -8.11
CA PHE A 1 -18.49 8.11 -8.44
C PHE A 1 -18.43 6.81 -7.67
N GLU A 2 -18.05 5.71 -8.33
CA GLU A 2 -17.97 4.39 -7.72
C GLU A 2 -16.51 3.92 -7.72
N TYR A 3 -16.02 3.43 -6.59
CA TYR A 3 -14.65 2.96 -6.43
C TYR A 3 -14.61 1.43 -6.55
N LEU A 4 -14.18 0.94 -7.72
CA LEU A 4 -14.19 -0.50 -8.07
C LEU A 4 -12.81 -1.04 -8.50
N PRO A 5 -11.74 -0.89 -7.68
CA PRO A 5 -10.39 -1.32 -8.05
C PRO A 5 -10.24 -2.85 -8.22
N PHE A 6 -11.19 -3.62 -7.68
CA PHE A 6 -11.23 -5.08 -7.77
C PHE A 6 -12.33 -5.59 -8.72
N GLY A 7 -12.87 -4.72 -9.57
CA GLY A 7 -14.05 -5.01 -10.39
C GLY A 7 -15.34 -5.09 -9.56
N GLY A 8 -16.39 -5.65 -10.15
CA GLY A 8 -17.71 -5.76 -9.51
C GLY A 8 -18.49 -6.98 -10.01
N SER A 9 -19.62 -7.26 -9.35
CA SER A 9 -20.54 -8.36 -9.69
C SER A 9 -19.84 -9.75 -9.71
N ASN A 10 -20.34 -10.68 -10.54
CA ASN A 10 -19.92 -12.08 -10.63
C ASN A 10 -18.49 -12.27 -11.18
N ARG A 11 -17.83 -11.20 -11.63
CA ARG A 11 -16.45 -11.21 -12.11
C ARG A 11 -15.51 -10.33 -11.27
N ARG A 12 -15.88 -10.03 -10.02
CA ARG A 12 -14.97 -9.35 -9.09
C ARG A 12 -13.73 -10.21 -8.82
N CYS A 13 -12.62 -9.58 -8.49
CA CYS A 13 -11.39 -10.26 -8.11
C CYS A 13 -11.66 -11.25 -6.96
N ILE A 14 -11.37 -12.53 -7.18
CA ILE A 14 -11.50 -13.56 -6.16
C ILE A 14 -10.57 -13.31 -4.97
N GLY A 15 -9.41 -12.66 -5.21
CA GLY A 15 -8.43 -12.28 -4.21
C GLY A 15 -8.72 -10.96 -3.47
N MET A 16 -9.90 -10.34 -3.67
CA MET A 16 -10.20 -9.02 -3.10
C MET A 16 -10.04 -8.95 -1.56
N ALA A 17 -10.50 -9.98 -0.85
CA ALA A 17 -10.39 -10.01 0.61
C ALA A 17 -8.93 -10.15 1.06
N PHE A 18 -8.19 -11.04 0.42
CA PHE A 18 -6.78 -11.29 0.69
C PHE A 18 -5.91 -10.06 0.41
N ALA A 19 -6.06 -9.45 -0.78
CA ALA A 19 -5.33 -8.24 -1.15
C ALA A 19 -5.58 -7.09 -0.17
N GLN A 20 -6.82 -6.91 0.29
CA GLN A 20 -7.14 -5.89 1.30
C GLN A 20 -6.50 -6.18 2.67
N TYR A 21 -6.46 -7.44 3.07
CA TYR A 21 -5.81 -7.84 4.32
C TYR A 21 -4.31 -7.57 4.26
N GLU A 22 -3.63 -8.04 3.21
CA GLU A 22 -2.20 -7.82 3.03
C GLU A 22 -1.84 -6.35 2.91
N MET A 23 -2.61 -5.54 2.15
CA MET A 23 -2.35 -4.11 2.05
C MET A 23 -2.47 -3.41 3.41
N LYS A 24 -3.43 -3.80 4.26
CA LYS A 24 -3.56 -3.25 5.61
C LYS A 24 -2.38 -3.63 6.48
N LEU A 25 -1.96 -4.90 6.46
CA LEU A 25 -0.80 -5.35 7.23
C LEU A 25 0.49 -4.66 6.76
N ALA A 26 0.74 -4.65 5.45
CA ALA A 26 1.92 -4.00 4.89
C ALA A 26 1.98 -2.52 5.27
N LEU A 27 0.86 -1.79 5.18
CA LEU A 27 0.80 -0.38 5.60
C LEU A 27 0.95 -0.22 7.11
N ALA A 28 0.32 -1.08 7.91
CA ALA A 28 0.44 -1.04 9.37
C ALA A 28 1.90 -1.25 9.80
N THR A 29 2.56 -2.28 9.28
CA THR A 29 3.98 -2.58 9.56
C THR A 29 4.89 -1.45 9.11
N LEU A 30 4.75 -0.99 7.85
CA LEU A 30 5.61 0.09 7.34
C LEU A 30 5.46 1.34 8.20
N LEU A 31 4.24 1.81 8.42
CA LEU A 31 3.96 3.04 9.15
C LEU A 31 4.21 2.94 10.66
N SER A 32 4.21 1.73 11.23
CA SER A 32 4.55 1.53 12.63
C SER A 32 6.06 1.61 12.83
N GLU A 33 6.85 1.04 11.92
CA GLU A 33 8.31 0.90 12.08
C GLU A 33 9.12 2.02 11.45
N GLY A 34 8.54 2.85 10.59
CA GLY A 34 9.28 3.81 9.79
C GLY A 34 8.61 5.17 9.65
N ARG A 35 9.46 6.20 9.56
CA ARG A 35 9.06 7.51 9.03
C ARG A 35 9.53 7.62 7.58
N PHE A 36 8.61 7.92 6.68
CA PHE A 36 8.85 7.97 5.24
C PHE A 36 8.73 9.38 4.72
N GLU A 37 9.75 9.83 4.00
CA GLU A 37 9.72 11.09 3.26
C GLU A 37 10.05 10.85 1.79
N SER A 38 9.32 11.51 0.90
CA SER A 38 9.61 11.48 -0.53
C SER A 38 10.85 12.34 -0.79
N LEU A 39 11.86 11.75 -1.44
CA LEU A 39 13.06 12.48 -1.85
C LEU A 39 12.82 13.29 -3.14
N ASP A 40 11.73 12.98 -3.84
CA ASP A 40 11.29 13.65 -5.06
C ASP A 40 10.06 14.52 -4.78
N ARG A 41 10.04 15.73 -5.37
CA ARG A 41 8.93 16.69 -5.30
C ARG A 41 8.10 16.72 -6.57
N ASP A 42 8.50 15.99 -7.60
CA ASP A 42 7.75 15.93 -8.85
C ASP A 42 6.39 15.24 -8.65
N PRO A 43 5.36 15.70 -9.36
CA PRO A 43 4.03 15.12 -9.24
C PRO A 43 4.03 13.64 -9.64
N VAL A 44 3.29 12.83 -8.87
CA VAL A 44 3.16 11.39 -9.12
C VAL A 44 2.40 11.17 -10.43
N GLN A 45 3.12 10.77 -11.48
CA GLN A 45 2.50 10.43 -12.75
C GLN A 45 2.07 8.96 -12.77
N ALA A 46 0.76 8.72 -12.71
CA ALA A 46 0.18 7.40 -12.94
C ALA A 46 0.25 7.04 -14.42
N VAL A 47 0.87 5.91 -14.74
CA VAL A 47 1.03 5.36 -16.08
C VAL A 47 0.52 3.93 -16.14
N ARG A 48 0.00 3.50 -17.29
CA ARG A 48 -0.39 2.10 -17.50
C ARG A 48 0.85 1.22 -17.69
N ARG A 49 0.90 0.10 -16.98
CA ARG A 49 1.87 -0.99 -17.18
C ARG A 49 1.10 -2.29 -17.41
N GLY A 50 0.79 -2.56 -18.67
CA GLY A 50 -0.13 -3.64 -19.04
C GLY A 50 -1.54 -3.35 -18.52
N VAL A 51 -2.10 -4.27 -17.74
CA VAL A 51 -3.45 -4.15 -17.18
C VAL A 51 -3.51 -3.37 -15.86
N THR A 52 -2.36 -3.01 -15.26
CA THR A 52 -2.28 -2.28 -13.99
C THR A 52 -1.84 -0.82 -14.20
N MET A 53 -2.13 0.02 -13.21
CA MET A 53 -1.58 1.37 -13.09
C MET A 53 -0.35 1.34 -12.19
N ALA A 54 0.70 2.07 -12.57
CA ALA A 54 1.92 2.21 -11.81
C ALA A 54 2.45 3.65 -11.87
N ARG A 55 3.44 3.98 -11.06
CA ARG A 55 4.19 5.24 -11.20
C ARG A 55 5.15 5.18 -12.40
N ARG A 56 5.39 6.33 -13.04
CA ARG A 56 6.52 6.52 -13.97
C ARG A 56 7.84 6.57 -13.19
N GLY A 57 8.78 5.67 -13.49
CA GLY A 57 10.10 5.63 -12.84
C GLY A 57 10.08 5.01 -11.44
N ALA A 58 11.22 5.09 -10.76
CA ALA A 58 11.35 4.71 -9.35
C ALA A 58 10.83 5.83 -8.43
N LEU A 59 10.44 5.50 -7.20
CA LEU A 59 10.15 6.48 -6.16
C LEU A 59 11.26 6.45 -5.10
N PRO A 60 12.24 7.35 -5.16
CA PRO A 60 13.21 7.45 -4.09
C PRO A 60 12.50 7.98 -2.84
N TRP A 61 12.57 7.21 -1.76
CA TRP A 61 12.08 7.60 -0.45
C TRP A 61 13.17 7.33 0.58
N TYR A 62 13.17 8.12 1.64
CA TYR A 62 14.04 7.90 2.80
C TYR A 62 13.22 7.38 3.97
N GLY A 63 13.72 6.35 4.64
CA GLY A 63 13.16 5.76 5.84
C GLY A 63 14.08 5.96 7.04
N ALA A 64 13.60 6.63 8.08
CA ALA A 64 14.22 6.53 9.41
C ALA A 64 13.41 5.54 10.27
N PRO A 65 14.06 4.59 10.98
CA PRO A 65 13.36 3.73 11.91
C PRO A 65 12.64 4.57 12.98
N GLN A 66 11.40 4.23 13.28
CA GLN A 66 10.65 4.88 14.34
C GLN A 66 11.06 4.27 15.68
N ALA A 67 11.64 5.09 16.56
CA ALA A 67 11.86 4.70 17.94
C ALA A 67 10.48 4.59 18.61
N ASP A 68 10.15 3.40 19.11
CA ASP A 68 9.00 3.05 19.95
C ASP A 68 7.74 2.51 19.23
N VAL A 69 7.85 1.30 18.66
CA VAL A 69 6.72 0.54 18.13
C VAL A 69 6.27 -0.49 19.15
N PRO A 70 5.08 -0.39 19.76
CA PRO A 70 4.53 -1.51 20.51
C PRO A 70 4.30 -2.69 19.57
N SER A 71 4.69 -3.90 20.00
CA SER A 71 4.56 -5.10 19.17
C SER A 71 3.11 -5.24 18.68
N LEU A 72 2.96 -5.44 17.37
CA LEU A 72 1.67 -5.66 16.72
C LEU A 72 1.24 -7.12 16.93
N ASP A 73 1.30 -7.60 18.16
CA ASP A 73 0.83 -8.94 18.49
C ASP A 73 -0.71 -8.91 18.41
N PRO A 74 -1.33 -9.78 17.60
CA PRO A 74 -2.78 -9.91 17.62
C PRO A 74 -3.21 -10.29 19.05
N PRO A 75 -4.37 -9.80 19.55
CA PRO A 75 -4.86 -10.25 20.84
C PRO A 75 -4.96 -11.79 20.82
N GLU A 76 -4.28 -12.44 21.76
CA GLU A 76 -4.39 -13.89 21.95
C GLU A 76 -5.88 -14.25 22.22
N PRO A 77 -6.33 -15.42 21.73
CA PRO A 77 -7.73 -15.83 21.80
C PRO A 77 -8.27 -16.02 23.24
#